data_AF-A0A317EJQ3-F1
#
_entry.id   AF-A0A317EJQ3-F1
#
_cell.length_a   1.000
_cell.length_b   1.000
_cell.length_c   1.000
_cell.angle_alpha   90.00
_cell.angle_beta   90.00
_cell.angle_gamma   90.00
#
_symmetry.space_group_name_H-M   'P 1'
#
loop_
_entity.id
_entity.type
_entity.pdbx_description
1 polymer ?
#
loop_
_entity_poly.entity_id
_entity_poly.type
_entity_poly.pdbx_seq_one_letter_code
_entity_poly.pdbx_strand_id
1 'polypeptide(L)'
;MRVDIGEIVMSGPLFVEGLLRLIGAFYVFAGLVALRAAVFGGFLDRALATLSAKPVPRAERLRRHWLTAAPIPIALGGAALLLLWQGALVFFIVNALGQALYLGLVAPRWLDPDDPPEPAGRRSTWWAFAVYLAATLAVLSAAQTGVLLPLDAIPPAALGGIGFGLVVAFGFLLRPLLARPSPALEPAEATPPPAHLILTPGWRGTGLVDAADGRPWEYWAMTDHVPDELQDRLRAWCQLFADHADPDDPWRAALRDPAAQEAITAMGAELLADLAPGLPGIAIDFVPVARPVASRWPDASRVTLRPRSLSWPLQIPAPEEGDEQREREFDPADFGLSHSLAEDLMAWNIAYEEAIPDLETGSEPVWSDEARAAFNAEGQALATRLRRELDATGQDRVAVETVLP
;
A
#
# COMPACT_ATOMS: atom_id res chain seq x y z
N MET A 1 62.17 -25.45 22.59
CA MET A 1 60.82 -24.88 22.68
C MET A 1 59.89 -25.79 21.88
N ARG A 2 59.32 -26.82 22.54
CA ARG A 2 58.33 -27.73 21.94
C ARG A 2 56.98 -27.01 22.05
N VAL A 3 56.42 -26.59 20.92
CA VAL A 3 55.04 -26.11 20.87
C VAL A 3 54.16 -27.33 21.05
N ASP A 4 53.37 -27.34 22.12
CA ASP A 4 52.46 -28.42 22.46
C ASP A 4 51.27 -28.37 21.49
N ILE A 5 51.24 -29.28 20.52
CA ILE A 5 50.20 -29.35 19.47
C ILE A 5 48.86 -29.88 20.05
N GLY A 6 48.84 -30.25 21.33
CA GLY A 6 47.66 -30.78 22.03
C GLY A 6 46.53 -29.77 22.28
N GLU A 7 46.81 -28.46 22.32
CA GLU A 7 45.79 -27.44 22.65
C GLU A 7 44.90 -27.01 21.48
N ILE A 8 45.30 -27.26 20.22
CA ILE A 8 44.51 -26.83 19.04
C ILE A 8 43.32 -27.77 18.77
N VAL A 9 43.37 -29.02 19.23
CA VAL A 9 42.36 -30.04 18.92
C VAL A 9 41.06 -29.87 19.73
N MET A 10 41.13 -29.26 20.92
CA MET A 10 39.95 -29.05 21.79
C MET A 10 39.02 -27.91 21.31
N SER A 11 39.49 -27.04 20.42
CA SER A 11 38.68 -25.98 19.77
C SER A 11 37.78 -26.49 18.64
N GLY A 12 38.01 -27.71 18.13
CA GLY A 12 37.32 -28.24 16.95
C GLY A 12 35.82 -28.50 17.15
N PRO A 13 35.39 -29.25 18.19
CA PRO A 13 33.98 -29.62 18.35
C PRO A 13 33.08 -28.41 18.60
N LEU A 14 33.49 -27.52 19.50
CA LEU A 14 32.74 -26.28 19.82
C LEU A 14 32.62 -25.36 18.60
N PHE A 15 33.68 -25.27 17.79
CA PHE A 15 33.65 -24.49 16.56
C PHE A 15 32.67 -25.07 15.54
N VAL A 16 32.67 -26.40 15.35
CA VAL A 16 31.75 -27.08 14.43
C VAL A 16 30.31 -26.91 14.88
N GLU A 17 30.01 -27.10 16.17
CA GLU A 17 28.68 -26.87 16.74
C GLU A 17 28.22 -25.42 16.54
N GLY A 18 29.10 -24.45 16.84
CA GLY A 18 28.82 -23.03 16.64
C GLY A 18 28.50 -22.69 15.18
N LEU A 19 29.27 -23.26 14.24
CA LEU A 19 29.06 -23.07 12.81
C LEU A 19 27.73 -23.69 12.35
N LEU A 20 27.40 -24.90 12.79
CA LEU A 20 26.13 -25.55 12.46
C LEU A 20 24.93 -24.76 13.00
N ARG A 21 25.03 -24.23 14.22
CA ARG A 21 23.99 -23.36 14.80
C ARG A 21 23.83 -22.06 14.02
N LEU A 22 24.93 -21.45 13.58
CA LEU A 22 24.87 -20.25 12.74
C LEU A 22 24.18 -20.54 11.40
N ILE A 23 24.50 -21.67 10.77
CA ILE A 23 23.82 -22.14 9.56
C ILE A 23 22.33 -22.38 9.86
N GLY A 24 22.00 -22.99 11.00
CA GLY A 24 20.63 -23.21 11.44
C GLY A 24 19.85 -21.90 11.58
N ALA A 25 20.41 -20.92 12.29
CA ALA A 25 19.82 -19.59 12.47
C ALA A 25 19.59 -18.88 11.12
N PHE A 26 20.57 -18.96 10.21
CA PHE A 26 20.46 -18.43 8.86
C PHE A 26 19.26 -19.04 8.11
N TYR A 27 19.07 -20.37 8.16
CA TYR A 27 17.95 -21.03 7.46
C TYR A 27 16.58 -20.80 8.12
N VAL A 28 16.52 -20.62 9.46
CA VAL A 28 15.30 -20.13 10.12
C VAL A 28 14.92 -18.77 9.55
N PHE A 29 15.87 -17.83 9.56
CA PHE A 29 15.64 -16.48 9.05
C PHE A 29 15.24 -16.48 7.57
N ALA A 30 15.99 -17.19 6.72
CA ALA A 30 15.73 -17.26 5.29
C ALA A 30 14.35 -17.87 4.99
N GLY A 31 13.95 -18.92 5.71
CA GLY A 31 12.61 -19.53 5.55
C GLY A 31 11.49 -18.58 5.96
N LEU A 32 11.64 -17.82 7.05
CA LEU A 32 10.65 -16.84 7.48
C LEU A 32 10.53 -15.65 6.51
N VAL A 33 11.65 -15.13 6.01
CA VAL A 33 11.68 -14.05 5.02
C VAL A 33 11.04 -14.50 3.70
N ALA A 34 11.40 -15.69 3.21
CA ALA A 34 10.83 -16.24 1.98
C ALA A 34 9.33 -16.52 2.12
N LEU A 35 8.88 -17.02 3.27
CA LEU A 35 7.44 -17.19 3.53
C LEU A 35 6.72 -15.85 3.55
N ARG A 36 7.26 -14.83 4.23
CA ARG A 36 6.69 -13.48 4.24
C ARG A 36 6.53 -12.96 2.82
N ALA A 37 7.58 -13.03 2.02
CA ALA A 37 7.54 -12.60 0.62
C ALA A 37 6.47 -13.36 -0.19
N ALA A 38 6.36 -14.68 -0.02
CA ALA A 38 5.35 -15.50 -0.70
C ALA A 38 3.91 -15.14 -0.29
N VAL A 39 3.67 -14.88 1.00
CA VAL A 39 2.35 -14.47 1.50
C VAL A 39 1.96 -13.10 0.97
N PHE A 40 2.85 -12.11 1.04
CA PHE A 40 2.60 -10.76 0.54
C PHE A 40 2.41 -10.73 -0.98
N GLY A 41 3.26 -11.44 -1.74
CA GLY A 41 3.09 -11.58 -3.20
C GLY A 41 1.73 -12.20 -3.55
N GLY A 42 1.36 -13.29 -2.86
CA GLY A 42 0.06 -13.93 -3.07
C GLY A 42 -1.15 -13.10 -2.62
N PHE A 43 -0.97 -12.10 -1.75
CA PHE A 43 -1.99 -11.12 -1.40
C PHE A 43 -2.17 -10.08 -2.51
N LEU A 44 -1.06 -9.50 -3.00
CA LEU A 44 -1.09 -8.52 -4.10
C LEU A 44 -1.69 -9.10 -5.38
N ASP A 45 -1.29 -10.31 -5.75
CA ASP A 45 -1.87 -10.99 -6.92
C ASP A 45 -3.37 -11.23 -6.76
N ARG A 46 -3.85 -11.49 -5.54
CA ARG A 46 -5.29 -11.66 -5.27
C ARG A 46 -6.03 -10.34 -5.39
N ALA A 47 -5.45 -9.25 -4.89
CA ALA A 47 -6.00 -7.93 -5.08
C ALA A 47 -6.10 -7.59 -6.57
N LEU A 48 -5.03 -7.81 -7.34
CA LEU A 48 -5.00 -7.60 -8.79
C LEU A 48 -5.96 -8.52 -9.56
N ALA A 49 -6.07 -9.80 -9.18
CA ALA A 49 -7.02 -10.72 -9.80
C ALA A 49 -8.47 -10.31 -9.54
N THR A 50 -8.75 -9.75 -8.35
CA THR A 50 -10.08 -9.23 -8.00
C THR A 50 -10.41 -8.00 -8.84
N LEU A 51 -9.45 -7.07 -8.98
CA LEU A 51 -9.63 -5.86 -9.81
C LEU A 51 -9.74 -6.19 -11.31
N SER A 52 -8.97 -7.15 -11.80
CA SER A 52 -8.94 -7.48 -13.24
C SER A 52 -10.04 -8.44 -13.69
N ALA A 53 -10.80 -9.03 -12.77
CA ALA A 53 -11.83 -10.05 -13.01
C ALA A 53 -11.37 -11.26 -13.86
N LYS A 54 -10.06 -11.49 -14.02
CA LYS A 54 -9.50 -12.57 -14.84
C LYS A 54 -9.15 -13.81 -13.99
N PRO A 55 -9.48 -15.03 -14.46
CA PRO A 55 -9.13 -16.25 -13.73
C PRO A 55 -7.60 -16.47 -13.74
N VAL A 56 -7.02 -16.65 -12.55
CA VAL A 56 -5.57 -16.92 -12.39
C VAL A 56 -5.20 -18.24 -13.10
N PRO A 57 -4.20 -18.26 -13.99
CA PRO A 57 -3.74 -19.48 -14.67
C PRO A 57 -3.35 -20.61 -13.71
N ARG A 58 -3.47 -21.87 -14.16
CA ARG A 58 -3.14 -23.05 -13.33
C ARG A 58 -1.67 -23.09 -12.92
N ALA A 59 -0.76 -22.71 -13.81
CA ALA A 59 0.67 -22.65 -13.55
C ALA A 59 0.99 -21.67 -12.42
N GLU A 60 0.38 -20.49 -12.43
CA GLU A 60 0.58 -19.48 -11.39
C GLU A 60 0.04 -19.94 -10.02
N ARG A 61 -1.09 -20.65 -10.01
CA ARG A 61 -1.57 -21.29 -8.77
C ARG A 61 -0.57 -22.31 -8.24
N LEU A 62 -0.04 -23.19 -9.10
CA LEU A 62 0.93 -24.20 -8.67
C LEU A 62 2.22 -23.55 -8.15
N ARG A 63 2.73 -22.53 -8.86
CA ARG A 63 3.87 -21.71 -8.46
C ARG A 63 3.65 -21.11 -7.08
N ARG A 64 2.50 -20.48 -6.83
CA ARG A 64 2.14 -19.91 -5.52
C ARG A 64 2.14 -20.96 -4.41
N HIS A 65 1.50 -22.11 -4.62
CA HIS A 65 1.47 -23.17 -3.61
C HIS A 65 2.88 -23.67 -3.30
N TRP A 66 3.72 -23.85 -4.33
CA TRP A 66 5.10 -24.26 -4.16
C TRP A 66 5.92 -23.24 -3.39
N LEU A 67 5.88 -21.97 -3.81
CA LEU A 67 6.64 -20.87 -3.19
C LEU A 67 6.18 -20.57 -1.76
N THR A 68 4.93 -20.87 -1.42
CA THR A 68 4.41 -20.74 -0.04
C THR A 68 4.79 -21.95 0.83
N ALA A 69 4.75 -23.16 0.27
CA ALA A 69 5.02 -24.38 1.02
C ALA A 69 6.52 -24.62 1.24
N ALA A 70 7.38 -24.32 0.26
CA ALA A 70 8.81 -24.63 0.29
C ALA A 70 9.60 -23.95 1.43
N PRO A 71 9.32 -22.69 1.83
CA PRO A 71 10.02 -22.04 2.95
C PRO A 71 9.77 -22.67 4.32
N ILE A 72 8.65 -23.36 4.51
CA ILE A 72 8.27 -23.97 5.80
C ILE A 72 9.31 -25.03 6.23
N PRO A 73 9.58 -26.10 5.44
CA PRO A 73 10.58 -27.09 5.79
C PRO A 73 12.00 -26.51 5.84
N ILE A 74 12.30 -25.39 5.16
CA ILE A 74 13.60 -24.69 5.28
C ILE A 74 13.76 -24.13 6.69
N ALA A 75 12.76 -23.40 7.17
CA ALA A 75 12.78 -22.86 8.53
C ALA A 75 12.79 -23.97 9.60
N LEU A 76 12.00 -25.05 9.40
CA LEU A 76 12.01 -26.20 10.31
C LEU A 76 13.37 -26.92 10.32
N GLY A 77 14.01 -27.07 9.16
CA GLY A 77 15.36 -27.62 9.05
C GLY A 77 16.40 -26.75 9.77
N GLY A 78 16.33 -25.44 9.59
CA GLY A 78 17.19 -24.49 10.30
C GLY A 78 17.00 -24.55 11.83
N ALA A 79 15.75 -24.63 12.29
CA ALA A 79 15.42 -24.70 13.70
C ALA A 79 15.88 -26.03 14.33
N ALA A 80 15.69 -27.14 13.62
CA ALA A 80 16.21 -28.43 14.01
C ALA A 80 17.75 -28.39 14.12
N LEU A 81 18.44 -27.75 13.16
CA LEU A 81 19.89 -27.63 13.18
C LEU A 81 20.39 -26.70 14.29
N LEU A 82 19.64 -25.65 14.64
CA LEU A 82 19.94 -24.77 15.75
C LEU A 82 19.94 -25.53 17.10
N LEU A 83 19.10 -26.56 17.22
CA LEU A 83 19.07 -27.51 18.34
C LEU A 83 20.09 -28.65 18.21
N LEU A 84 20.85 -28.69 17.12
CA LEU A 84 21.66 -29.84 16.71
C LEU A 84 20.86 -31.14 16.66
N TRP A 85 19.57 -31.10 16.35
CA TRP A 85 18.71 -32.28 16.31
C TRP A 85 18.99 -33.13 15.06
N GLN A 86 19.06 -34.47 15.21
CA GLN A 86 19.16 -35.41 14.09
C GLN A 86 18.06 -35.27 13.04
N GLY A 87 16.87 -34.78 13.42
CA GLY A 87 15.79 -34.48 12.48
C GLY A 87 16.16 -33.44 11.41
N ALA A 88 17.16 -32.58 11.67
CA ALA A 88 17.67 -31.63 10.70
C ALA A 88 18.10 -32.30 9.38
N LEU A 89 18.72 -33.49 9.45
CA LEU A 89 19.17 -34.23 8.28
C LEU A 89 17.99 -34.52 7.32
N VAL A 90 16.85 -34.94 7.85
CA VAL A 90 15.66 -35.25 7.06
C VAL A 90 15.15 -34.00 6.35
N PHE A 91 15.00 -32.88 7.05
CA PHE A 91 14.54 -31.62 6.45
C PHE A 91 15.50 -31.12 5.37
N PHE A 92 16.81 -31.17 5.61
CA PHE A 92 17.79 -30.74 4.62
C PHE A 92 17.75 -31.61 3.35
N ILE A 93 17.67 -32.93 3.48
CA ILE A 93 17.55 -33.84 2.32
C ILE A 93 16.25 -33.59 1.56
N VAL A 94 15.10 -33.52 2.26
CA VAL A 94 13.79 -33.32 1.62
C VAL A 94 13.76 -32.00 0.85
N ASN A 95 14.29 -30.91 1.42
CA ASN A 95 14.38 -29.62 0.73
C ASN A 95 15.33 -29.64 -0.46
N ALA A 96 16.50 -30.30 -0.34
CA ALA A 96 17.44 -30.41 -1.45
C ALA A 96 16.81 -31.17 -2.62
N LEU A 97 16.11 -32.28 -2.33
CA LEU A 97 15.36 -33.03 -3.35
C LEU A 97 14.20 -32.22 -3.93
N GLY A 98 13.47 -31.48 -3.10
CA GLY A 98 12.41 -30.58 -3.52
C GLY A 98 12.91 -29.49 -4.46
N GLN A 99 14.01 -28.81 -4.12
CA GLN A 99 14.60 -27.80 -4.99
C GLN A 99 15.16 -28.38 -6.29
N ALA A 100 15.83 -29.55 -6.22
CA ALA A 100 16.30 -30.24 -7.42
C ALA A 100 15.14 -30.61 -8.36
N LEU A 101 14.05 -31.14 -7.81
CA LEU A 101 12.83 -31.45 -8.54
C LEU A 101 12.21 -30.19 -9.13
N TYR A 102 12.15 -29.09 -8.37
CA TYR A 102 11.63 -27.82 -8.83
C TYR A 102 12.41 -27.28 -10.02
N LEU A 103 13.73 -27.13 -9.88
CA LEU A 103 14.59 -26.52 -10.88
C LEU A 103 14.81 -27.41 -12.11
N GLY A 104 14.93 -28.72 -11.90
CA GLY A 104 15.24 -29.67 -12.97
C GLY A 104 14.01 -30.14 -13.75
N LEU A 105 12.84 -30.20 -13.11
CA LEU A 105 11.64 -30.78 -13.70
C LEU A 105 10.46 -29.82 -13.67
N VAL A 106 10.11 -29.27 -12.50
CA VAL A 106 8.80 -28.61 -12.35
C VAL A 106 8.75 -27.27 -13.08
N ALA A 107 9.72 -26.39 -12.80
CA ALA A 107 9.77 -25.06 -13.37
C ALA A 107 9.89 -25.11 -14.91
N PRO A 108 10.83 -25.86 -15.52
CA PRO A 108 10.98 -25.89 -16.98
C PRO A 108 9.80 -26.50 -17.73
N ARG A 109 9.10 -27.49 -17.15
CA ARG A 109 8.00 -28.18 -17.85
C ARG A 109 6.62 -27.55 -17.66
N TRP A 110 6.32 -27.03 -16.47
CA TRP A 110 4.94 -26.64 -16.15
C TRP A 110 4.77 -25.18 -15.75
N LEU A 111 5.82 -24.49 -15.29
CA LEU A 111 5.70 -23.11 -14.82
C LEU A 111 6.19 -22.09 -15.84
N ASP A 112 7.26 -22.42 -16.56
CA ASP A 112 7.98 -21.48 -17.40
C ASP A 112 8.03 -21.83 -18.92
N PRO A 113 7.06 -22.56 -19.52
CA PRO A 113 7.16 -22.91 -20.95
C PRO A 113 7.00 -21.69 -21.86
N ASP A 114 6.14 -20.75 -21.49
CA ASP A 114 5.76 -19.61 -22.33
C ASP A 114 6.46 -18.30 -21.90
N ASP A 115 6.98 -18.25 -20.67
CA ASP A 115 7.66 -17.09 -20.09
C ASP A 115 8.83 -17.53 -19.20
N PRO A 116 9.98 -17.91 -19.81
CA PRO A 116 11.13 -18.37 -19.05
C PRO A 116 11.78 -17.23 -18.26
N PRO A 117 12.11 -17.42 -16.96
CA PRO A 117 12.83 -16.41 -16.19
C PRO A 117 14.14 -16.04 -16.85
N GLU A 118 14.52 -14.76 -16.68
CA GLU A 118 15.77 -14.24 -17.22
C GLU A 118 16.98 -15.12 -16.85
N PRO A 119 17.96 -15.28 -17.76
CA PRO A 119 19.11 -16.14 -17.52
C PRO A 119 19.87 -15.82 -16.22
N ALA A 120 19.93 -14.54 -15.82
CA ALA A 120 20.56 -14.10 -14.58
C ALA A 120 19.81 -14.60 -13.33
N GLY A 121 18.47 -14.45 -13.30
CA GLY A 121 17.63 -14.94 -12.21
C GLY A 121 17.71 -16.46 -12.06
N ARG A 122 17.75 -17.18 -13.19
CA ARG A 122 17.92 -18.65 -13.19
C ARG A 122 19.28 -19.06 -12.62
N ARG A 123 20.37 -18.39 -13.00
CA ARG A 123 21.72 -18.66 -12.45
C ARG A 123 21.78 -18.39 -10.95
N SER A 124 21.16 -17.30 -10.47
CA SER A 124 21.12 -16.98 -9.04
C SER A 124 20.44 -18.09 -8.23
N THR A 125 19.32 -18.61 -8.73
CA THR A 125 18.60 -19.71 -8.08
C THR A 125 19.42 -21.01 -8.04
N TRP A 126 20.16 -21.32 -9.11
CA TRP A 126 21.09 -22.46 -9.12
C TRP A 126 22.25 -22.29 -8.13
N TRP A 127 22.80 -21.08 -7.98
CA TRP A 127 23.83 -20.81 -6.98
C TRP A 127 23.30 -20.96 -5.55
N ALA A 128 22.09 -20.46 -5.26
CA ALA A 128 21.43 -20.68 -3.98
C ALA A 128 21.25 -22.18 -3.68
N PHE A 129 20.83 -22.96 -4.68
CA PHE A 129 20.73 -24.42 -4.56
C PHE A 129 22.09 -25.09 -4.29
N ALA A 130 23.17 -24.66 -4.94
CA ALA A 130 24.51 -25.17 -4.69
C ALA A 130 24.99 -24.89 -3.25
N VAL A 131 24.73 -23.69 -2.73
CA VAL A 131 25.01 -23.33 -1.33
C VAL A 131 24.18 -24.21 -0.37
N TYR A 132 22.92 -24.45 -0.70
CA TYR A 132 22.06 -25.34 0.08
C TYR A 132 22.56 -26.79 0.10
N LEU A 133 23.06 -27.30 -1.03
CA LEU A 133 23.68 -28.62 -1.11
C LEU A 133 24.94 -28.70 -0.25
N ALA A 134 25.79 -27.66 -0.26
CA ALA A 134 26.96 -27.63 0.61
C ALA A 134 26.58 -27.67 2.10
N ALA A 135 25.56 -26.90 2.50
CA ALA A 135 25.03 -26.97 3.86
C ALA A 135 24.44 -28.35 4.19
N THR A 136 23.71 -28.97 3.25
CA THR A 136 23.17 -30.33 3.40
C THR A 136 24.28 -31.37 3.62
N LEU A 137 25.40 -31.26 2.89
CA LEU A 137 26.57 -32.12 3.08
C LEU A 137 27.24 -31.91 4.44
N ALA A 138 27.29 -30.66 4.93
CA ALA A 138 27.80 -30.37 6.26
C ALA A 138 26.92 -31.00 7.36
N VAL A 139 25.59 -30.92 7.22
CA VAL A 139 24.63 -31.57 8.14
C VAL A 139 24.76 -33.09 8.09
N LEU A 140 24.92 -33.67 6.90
CA LEU A 140 25.17 -35.11 6.74
C LEU A 140 26.47 -35.54 7.43
N SER A 141 27.55 -34.78 7.25
CA SER A 141 28.83 -35.03 7.92
C SER A 141 28.69 -34.94 9.44
N ALA A 142 27.98 -33.93 9.96
CA ALA A 142 27.70 -33.77 11.38
C ALA A 142 26.87 -34.93 11.97
N ALA A 143 25.94 -35.48 11.18
CA ALA A 143 25.18 -36.67 11.57
C ALA A 143 26.09 -37.91 11.68
N GLN A 144 27.02 -38.09 10.74
CA GLN A 144 27.96 -39.22 10.74
C GLN A 144 28.98 -39.16 11.88
N THR A 145 29.39 -37.96 12.29
CA THR A 145 30.34 -37.75 13.40
C THR A 145 29.68 -37.73 14.77
N GLY A 146 28.35 -37.88 14.86
CA GLY A 146 27.62 -37.90 16.12
C GLY A 146 27.45 -36.52 16.77
N VAL A 147 27.70 -35.43 16.03
CA VAL A 147 27.48 -34.05 16.53
C VAL A 147 25.99 -33.75 16.67
N LEU A 148 25.13 -34.39 15.85
CA LEU A 148 23.68 -34.25 15.98
C LEU A 148 23.11 -35.15 17.09
N LEU A 149 22.34 -34.52 17.97
CA LEU A 149 21.71 -35.11 19.14
C LEU A 149 20.41 -35.86 18.79
N PRO A 150 20.15 -37.01 19.41
CA PRO A 150 18.84 -37.64 19.36
C PRO A 150 17.79 -36.77 20.10
N LEU A 151 16.51 -36.97 19.80
CA LEU A 151 15.43 -36.08 20.30
C LEU A 151 15.33 -36.06 21.83
N ASP A 152 15.59 -37.18 22.48
CA ASP A 152 15.57 -37.35 23.94
C ASP A 152 16.74 -36.67 24.66
N ALA A 153 17.81 -36.34 23.93
CA ALA A 153 18.94 -35.57 24.45
C ALA A 153 18.75 -34.05 24.36
N ILE A 154 17.69 -33.56 23.71
CA ILE A 154 17.42 -32.12 23.59
C ILE A 154 16.71 -31.63 24.85
N PRO A 155 17.20 -30.58 25.52
CA PRO A 155 16.51 -30.00 26.67
C PRO A 155 15.07 -29.61 26.32
N PRO A 156 14.04 -30.06 27.07
CA PRO A 156 12.65 -29.76 26.77
C PRO A 156 12.34 -28.26 26.67
N ALA A 157 13.04 -27.44 27.47
CA ALA A 157 12.93 -25.98 27.42
C ALA A 157 13.41 -25.38 26.09
N ALA A 158 14.49 -25.91 25.51
CA ALA A 158 14.99 -25.46 24.22
C ALA A 158 14.03 -25.83 23.09
N LEU A 159 13.50 -27.06 23.12
CA LEU A 159 12.46 -27.52 22.19
C LEU A 159 11.19 -26.67 22.30
N GLY A 160 10.73 -26.40 23.52
CA GLY A 160 9.56 -25.56 23.79
C GLY A 160 9.74 -24.12 23.33
N GLY A 161 10.90 -23.52 23.60
CA GLY A 161 11.21 -22.14 23.19
C GLY A 161 11.23 -21.96 21.67
N ILE A 162 11.93 -22.85 20.94
CA ILE A 162 11.96 -22.80 19.47
C ILE A 162 10.61 -23.15 18.87
N GLY A 163 9.93 -24.18 19.40
CA GLY A 163 8.59 -24.54 18.96
C GLY A 163 7.59 -23.39 19.10
N PHE A 164 7.57 -22.72 20.26
CA PHE A 164 6.74 -21.54 20.49
C PHE A 164 7.08 -20.40 19.53
N GLY A 165 8.37 -20.07 19.37
CA GLY A 165 8.83 -19.02 18.46
C GLY A 165 8.39 -19.25 17.01
N LEU A 166 8.49 -20.49 16.52
CA LEU A 166 8.01 -20.86 15.19
C LEU A 166 6.49 -20.76 15.07
N VAL A 167 5.73 -21.24 16.05
CA VAL A 167 4.25 -21.13 16.03
C VAL A 167 3.81 -19.67 15.97
N VAL A 168 4.42 -18.79 16.78
CA VAL A 168 4.12 -17.35 16.76
C VAL A 168 4.51 -16.75 15.41
N ALA A 169 5.71 -17.03 14.90
CA ALA A 169 6.19 -16.49 13.63
C ALA A 169 5.33 -16.94 12.44
N PHE A 170 5.06 -18.25 12.32
CA PHE A 170 4.20 -18.78 11.27
C PHE A 170 2.75 -18.32 11.44
N GLY A 171 2.22 -18.28 12.66
CA GLY A 171 0.87 -17.81 12.93
C GLY A 171 0.67 -16.37 12.48
N PHE A 172 1.62 -15.48 12.80
CA PHE A 172 1.59 -14.09 12.35
C PHE A 172 1.71 -13.99 10.83
N LEU A 173 2.65 -14.72 10.21
CA LEU A 173 2.87 -14.67 8.77
C LEU A 173 1.74 -15.30 7.95
N LEU A 174 1.08 -16.34 8.46
CA LEU A 174 -0.01 -17.03 7.76
C LEU A 174 -1.39 -16.43 8.06
N ARG A 175 -1.51 -15.54 9.06
CA ARG A 175 -2.75 -14.85 9.39
C ARG A 175 -3.43 -14.21 8.17
N PRO A 176 -2.74 -13.54 7.22
CA PRO A 176 -3.37 -12.99 6.03
C PRO A 176 -3.92 -14.05 5.05
N LEU A 177 -3.41 -15.28 5.09
CA LEU A 177 -3.96 -16.39 4.29
C LEU A 177 -5.20 -17.01 4.94
N LEU A 178 -5.23 -17.02 6.28
CA LEU A 178 -6.31 -17.62 7.08
C LEU A 178 -7.45 -16.64 7.37
N ALA A 179 -7.15 -15.34 7.38
CA ALA A 179 -8.17 -14.30 7.40
C ALA A 179 -9.09 -14.60 6.22
N ARG A 180 -10.36 -14.90 6.55
CA ARG A 180 -11.40 -14.98 5.52
C ARG A 180 -11.28 -13.68 4.74
N PRO A 181 -11.33 -13.72 3.39
CA PRO A 181 -11.46 -12.49 2.63
C PRO A 181 -12.56 -11.70 3.35
N SER A 182 -12.24 -10.47 3.77
CA SER A 182 -13.28 -9.57 4.29
C SER A 182 -14.43 -9.72 3.30
N PRO A 183 -15.67 -10.00 3.76
CA PRO A 183 -16.80 -10.21 2.86
C PRO A 183 -16.65 -9.14 1.82
N ALA A 184 -16.44 -9.55 0.55
CA ALA A 184 -16.17 -8.63 -0.53
C ALA A 184 -17.17 -7.51 -0.31
N LEU A 185 -16.68 -6.28 -0.06
CA LEU A 185 -17.55 -5.13 0.14
C LEU A 185 -18.64 -5.32 -0.89
N GLU A 186 -19.89 -5.58 -0.45
CA GLU A 186 -20.94 -5.97 -1.38
C GLU A 186 -20.83 -4.99 -2.52
N PRO A 187 -20.60 -5.47 -3.77
CA PRO A 187 -20.14 -4.62 -4.85
C PRO A 187 -21.02 -3.39 -4.81
N ALA A 188 -20.40 -2.25 -4.45
CA ALA A 188 -21.15 -1.07 -4.06
C ALA A 188 -22.20 -0.88 -5.13
N GLU A 189 -23.48 -0.90 -4.73
CA GLU A 189 -24.59 -0.98 -5.69
C GLU A 189 -24.31 0.06 -6.78
N ALA A 190 -24.11 -0.43 -8.01
CA ALA A 190 -23.51 0.38 -9.07
C ALA A 190 -24.32 1.67 -9.15
N THR A 191 -23.68 2.79 -8.81
CA THR A 191 -24.39 4.07 -8.76
C THR A 191 -24.81 4.37 -10.18
N PRO A 192 -26.12 4.51 -10.47
CA PRO A 192 -26.56 4.73 -11.84
C PRO A 192 -25.89 6.00 -12.37
N PRO A 193 -25.47 6.02 -13.64
CA PRO A 193 -24.80 7.17 -14.19
C PRO A 193 -25.76 8.38 -14.20
N PRO A 194 -25.27 9.62 -14.02
CA PRO A 194 -26.09 10.80 -14.13
C PRO A 194 -26.82 10.86 -15.47
N ALA A 195 -28.07 11.32 -15.48
CA ALA A 195 -28.84 11.47 -16.72
C ALA A 195 -28.31 12.61 -17.61
N HIS A 196 -27.63 13.59 -17.00
CA HIS A 196 -27.10 14.76 -17.67
C HIS A 196 -25.76 15.16 -17.05
N LEU A 197 -24.71 15.22 -17.87
CA LEU A 197 -23.37 15.62 -17.50
C LEU A 197 -22.98 16.94 -18.17
N ILE A 198 -22.05 17.64 -17.56
CA ILE A 198 -21.38 18.81 -18.09
C ILE A 198 -19.89 18.46 -18.19
N LEU A 199 -19.35 18.49 -19.41
CA LEU A 199 -17.93 18.41 -19.68
C LEU A 199 -17.31 19.79 -19.48
N THR A 200 -16.58 19.97 -18.39
CA THR A 200 -15.93 21.23 -17.99
C THR A 200 -14.56 20.95 -17.38
N PRO A 201 -13.53 21.76 -17.66
CA PRO A 201 -12.24 21.61 -17.00
C PRO A 201 -12.35 22.01 -15.52
N GLY A 202 -11.43 21.52 -14.69
CA GLY A 202 -11.36 21.87 -13.27
C GLY A 202 -10.09 21.34 -12.58
N TRP A 203 -9.80 21.86 -11.39
CA TRP A 203 -8.62 21.48 -10.59
C TRP A 203 -8.68 20.05 -10.03
N ARG A 204 -9.90 19.54 -9.82
CA ARG A 204 -10.15 18.21 -9.28
C ARG A 204 -11.32 17.55 -10.00
N GLY A 205 -11.27 16.23 -10.02
CA GLY A 205 -12.30 15.38 -10.60
C GLY A 205 -11.92 14.89 -11.99
N THR A 206 -12.95 14.54 -12.75
CA THR A 206 -12.86 13.79 -14.00
C THR A 206 -13.14 14.65 -15.22
N GLY A 207 -13.38 15.95 -15.04
CA GLY A 207 -13.86 16.84 -16.09
C GLY A 207 -15.35 16.65 -16.43
N LEU A 208 -16.02 15.67 -15.82
CA LEU A 208 -17.46 15.44 -15.96
C LEU A 208 -18.15 15.81 -14.64
N VAL A 209 -19.18 16.63 -14.73
CA VAL A 209 -19.95 17.13 -13.59
C VAL A 209 -21.42 16.80 -13.79
N ASP A 210 -22.10 16.27 -12.79
CA ASP A 210 -23.55 16.06 -12.85
C ASP A 210 -24.26 17.43 -12.95
N ALA A 211 -25.07 17.61 -13.99
CA ALA A 211 -25.79 18.84 -14.23
C ALA A 211 -26.85 19.13 -13.16
N ALA A 212 -27.35 18.10 -12.46
CA ALA A 212 -28.43 18.22 -11.49
C ALA A 212 -27.96 18.86 -10.18
N ASP A 213 -26.79 18.48 -9.68
CA ASP A 213 -26.27 18.94 -8.38
C ASP A 213 -24.92 19.69 -8.48
N GLY A 214 -24.31 19.73 -9.67
CA GLY A 214 -23.04 20.40 -9.91
C GLY A 214 -21.84 19.67 -9.33
N ARG A 215 -21.96 18.41 -8.92
CA ARG A 215 -20.87 17.63 -8.33
C ARG A 215 -20.07 16.89 -9.41
N PRO A 216 -18.74 16.75 -9.25
CA PRO A 216 -17.94 15.91 -10.13
C PRO A 216 -18.48 14.47 -10.15
N TRP A 217 -18.56 13.86 -11.32
CA TRP A 217 -18.85 12.45 -11.44
C TRP A 217 -17.59 11.67 -11.01
N GLU A 218 -17.68 11.02 -9.86
CA GLU A 218 -16.56 10.40 -9.18
C GLU A 218 -15.86 9.35 -10.07
N TYR A 219 -14.52 9.28 -9.98
CA TYR A 219 -13.69 8.43 -10.84
C TYR A 219 -14.08 6.94 -10.76
N TRP A 220 -14.36 6.45 -9.54
CA TRP A 220 -14.76 5.06 -9.32
C TRP A 220 -16.14 4.75 -9.93
N ALA A 221 -17.04 5.73 -10.00
CA ALA A 221 -18.35 5.56 -10.63
C ALA A 221 -18.23 5.58 -12.16
N MET A 222 -17.23 6.28 -12.72
CA MET A 222 -16.98 6.28 -14.16
C MET A 222 -16.35 5.00 -14.68
N THR A 223 -15.66 4.23 -13.85
CA THR A 223 -14.91 3.04 -14.29
C THR A 223 -15.80 2.00 -14.99
N ASP A 224 -17.08 1.91 -14.60
CA ASP A 224 -18.04 0.99 -15.20
C ASP A 224 -18.67 1.51 -16.51
N HIS A 225 -18.47 2.79 -16.84
CA HIS A 225 -19.19 3.49 -17.91
C HIS A 225 -18.29 4.13 -18.96
N VAL A 226 -17.04 4.47 -18.62
CA VAL A 226 -16.11 5.19 -19.48
C VAL A 226 -14.84 4.35 -19.67
N PRO A 227 -14.43 4.05 -20.92
CA PRO A 227 -13.19 3.31 -21.18
C PRO A 227 -11.96 3.98 -20.55
N ASP A 228 -11.01 3.18 -20.07
CA ASP A 228 -9.79 3.65 -19.39
C ASP A 228 -9.03 4.69 -20.22
N GLU A 229 -8.90 4.47 -21.54
CA GLU A 229 -8.23 5.45 -22.42
C GLU A 229 -8.92 6.82 -22.45
N LEU A 230 -10.26 6.87 -22.34
CA LEU A 230 -10.99 8.14 -22.26
C LEU A 230 -10.88 8.78 -20.88
N GLN A 231 -10.84 7.98 -19.81
CA GLN A 231 -10.56 8.48 -18.46
C GLN A 231 -9.18 9.14 -18.38
N ASP A 232 -8.16 8.53 -18.98
CA ASP A 232 -6.81 9.09 -19.02
C ASP A 232 -6.74 10.40 -19.83
N ARG A 233 -7.47 10.49 -20.94
CA ARG A 233 -7.54 11.73 -21.73
C ARG A 233 -8.31 12.84 -20.99
N LEU A 234 -9.40 12.51 -20.29
CA LEU A 234 -10.10 13.43 -19.40
C LEU A 234 -9.18 13.99 -18.31
N ARG A 235 -8.37 13.11 -17.69
CA ARG A 235 -7.35 13.52 -16.71
C ARG A 235 -6.31 14.45 -17.32
N ALA A 236 -5.79 14.10 -18.51
CA ALA A 236 -4.83 14.94 -19.22
C ALA A 236 -5.42 16.32 -19.59
N TRP A 237 -6.70 16.39 -19.93
CA TRP A 237 -7.39 17.65 -20.22
C TRP A 237 -7.57 18.51 -18.97
N CYS A 238 -7.93 17.92 -17.84
CA CYS A 238 -7.98 18.64 -16.56
C CYS A 238 -6.57 19.11 -16.12
N GLN A 239 -5.53 18.31 -16.38
CA GLN A 239 -4.15 18.70 -16.13
C GLN A 239 -3.73 19.89 -16.98
N LEU A 240 -4.08 19.90 -18.27
CA LEU A 240 -3.84 21.05 -19.15
C LEU A 240 -4.46 22.33 -18.59
N PHE A 241 -5.68 22.25 -18.05
CA PHE A 241 -6.28 23.38 -17.35
C PHE A 241 -5.47 23.78 -16.12
N ALA A 242 -5.15 22.83 -15.22
CA ALA A 242 -4.43 23.09 -13.98
C ALA A 242 -3.06 23.76 -14.21
N ASP A 243 -2.35 23.35 -15.27
CA ASP A 243 -1.04 23.91 -15.64
C ASP A 243 -1.12 25.41 -15.96
N HIS A 244 -2.25 25.87 -16.52
CA HIS A 244 -2.48 27.25 -16.93
C HIS A 244 -3.41 28.04 -15.99
N ALA A 245 -4.09 27.37 -15.06
CA ALA A 245 -5.02 28.00 -14.12
C ALA A 245 -4.30 28.73 -12.99
N ASP A 246 -4.94 29.74 -12.40
CA ASP A 246 -4.46 30.46 -11.22
C ASP A 246 -4.79 29.66 -9.96
N PRO A 247 -3.79 29.06 -9.27
CA PRO A 247 -4.06 28.21 -8.12
C PRO A 247 -4.62 29.00 -6.93
N ASP A 248 -4.41 30.32 -6.88
CA ASP A 248 -4.89 31.21 -5.83
C ASP A 248 -6.27 31.82 -6.12
N ASP A 249 -6.88 31.53 -7.28
CA ASP A 249 -8.23 31.98 -7.57
C ASP A 249 -9.24 31.27 -6.65
N PRO A 250 -9.94 32.00 -5.76
CA PRO A 250 -10.92 31.40 -4.86
C PRO A 250 -12.10 30.78 -5.60
N TRP A 251 -12.36 31.21 -6.85
CA TRP A 251 -13.39 30.63 -7.70
C TRP A 251 -12.91 29.46 -8.56
N ARG A 252 -11.61 29.12 -8.54
CA ARG A 252 -11.04 27.99 -9.28
C ARG A 252 -11.30 28.01 -10.78
N ALA A 253 -11.56 29.18 -11.35
CA ALA A 253 -12.01 29.36 -12.72
C ALA A 253 -11.04 30.17 -13.59
N ALA A 254 -10.20 31.00 -12.98
CA ALA A 254 -9.30 31.90 -13.69
C ALA A 254 -8.09 31.17 -14.29
N LEU A 255 -7.73 31.58 -15.51
CA LEU A 255 -6.48 31.20 -16.17
C LEU A 255 -5.43 32.30 -15.98
N ARG A 256 -4.19 31.91 -15.64
CA ARG A 256 -3.02 32.80 -15.69
C ARG A 256 -2.64 33.15 -17.13
N ASP A 257 -2.84 32.21 -18.04
CA ASP A 257 -2.65 32.38 -19.47
C ASP A 257 -3.98 32.25 -20.22
N PRO A 258 -4.63 33.37 -20.58
CA PRO A 258 -5.87 33.34 -21.34
C PRO A 258 -5.73 32.68 -22.73
N ALA A 259 -4.53 32.61 -23.31
CA ALA A 259 -4.33 31.96 -24.60
C ALA A 259 -4.49 30.43 -24.52
N ALA A 260 -4.27 29.83 -23.34
CA ALA A 260 -4.48 28.41 -23.10
C ALA A 260 -5.95 27.98 -23.27
N GLN A 261 -6.90 28.92 -23.18
CA GLN A 261 -8.32 28.65 -23.36
C GLN A 261 -8.64 28.01 -24.73
N GLU A 262 -7.91 28.39 -25.79
CA GLU A 262 -8.11 27.80 -27.12
C GLU A 262 -7.72 26.31 -27.14
N ALA A 263 -6.58 25.96 -26.54
CA ALA A 263 -6.11 24.57 -26.44
C ALA A 263 -7.03 23.71 -25.56
N ILE A 264 -7.48 24.25 -24.42
CA ILE A 264 -8.45 23.60 -23.53
C ILE A 264 -9.76 23.36 -24.26
N THR A 265 -10.25 24.35 -25.01
CA THR A 265 -11.50 24.22 -25.80
C THR A 265 -11.36 23.17 -26.89
N ALA A 266 -10.24 23.17 -27.63
CA ALA A 266 -9.99 22.21 -28.70
C ALA A 266 -9.95 20.77 -28.19
N MET A 267 -9.14 20.50 -27.15
CA MET A 267 -9.04 19.17 -26.55
C MET A 267 -10.35 18.69 -25.93
N GLY A 268 -11.10 19.59 -25.28
CA GLY A 268 -12.42 19.28 -24.73
C GLY A 268 -13.46 18.93 -25.80
N ALA A 269 -13.42 19.60 -26.96
CA ALA A 269 -14.31 19.29 -28.08
C ALA A 269 -14.02 17.91 -28.69
N GLU A 270 -12.75 17.52 -28.79
CA GLU A 270 -12.36 16.16 -29.21
C GLU A 270 -12.87 15.11 -28.20
N LEU A 271 -12.68 15.37 -26.90
CA LEU A 271 -13.17 14.51 -25.83
C LEU A 271 -14.70 14.34 -25.87
N LEU A 272 -15.45 15.43 -26.10
CA LEU A 272 -16.91 15.36 -26.23
C LEU A 272 -17.34 14.43 -27.38
N ALA A 273 -16.66 14.54 -28.53
CA ALA A 273 -16.95 13.72 -29.71
C ALA A 273 -16.74 12.23 -29.44
N ASP A 274 -15.76 11.88 -28.60
CA ASP A 274 -15.45 10.50 -28.23
C ASP A 274 -16.29 9.98 -27.05
N LEU A 275 -16.69 10.86 -26.11
CA LEU A 275 -17.51 10.50 -24.95
C LEU A 275 -18.97 10.25 -25.32
N ALA A 276 -19.56 11.07 -26.18
CA ALA A 276 -20.99 10.99 -26.49
C ALA A 276 -21.44 9.62 -27.05
N PRO A 277 -20.68 8.93 -27.93
CA PRO A 277 -20.99 7.57 -28.37
C PRO A 277 -20.83 6.52 -27.26
N GLY A 278 -19.91 6.74 -26.31
CA GLY A 278 -19.60 5.82 -25.22
C GLY A 278 -20.63 5.83 -24.08
N LEU A 279 -21.45 6.89 -23.99
CA LEU A 279 -22.42 7.11 -22.93
C LEU A 279 -23.86 7.26 -23.48
N PRO A 280 -24.43 6.21 -24.10
CA PRO A 280 -25.74 6.30 -24.73
C PRO A 280 -26.84 6.60 -23.71
N GLY A 281 -27.66 7.61 -24.00
CA GLY A 281 -28.78 8.02 -23.15
C GLY A 281 -28.43 9.04 -22.07
N ILE A 282 -27.16 9.44 -21.97
CA ILE A 282 -26.70 10.53 -21.10
C ILE A 282 -26.51 11.77 -21.97
N ALA A 283 -27.19 12.87 -21.62
CA ALA A 283 -26.92 14.15 -22.24
C ALA A 283 -25.56 14.67 -21.74
N ILE A 284 -24.75 15.27 -22.62
CA ILE A 284 -23.47 15.88 -22.23
C ILE A 284 -23.40 17.29 -22.81
N ASP A 285 -23.50 18.30 -21.94
CA ASP A 285 -23.24 19.69 -22.30
C ASP A 285 -21.74 19.96 -22.27
N PHE A 286 -21.23 20.77 -23.20
CA PHE A 286 -19.82 21.17 -23.22
C PHE A 286 -19.65 22.63 -22.82
N VAL A 287 -18.97 22.83 -21.70
CA VAL A 287 -18.65 24.15 -21.15
C VAL A 287 -17.13 24.20 -21.01
N PRO A 288 -16.39 24.71 -22.02
CA PRO A 288 -14.93 24.69 -22.01
C PRO A 288 -14.28 25.66 -21.01
N VAL A 289 -15.05 26.22 -20.08
CA VAL A 289 -14.59 27.18 -19.08
C VAL A 289 -14.83 26.57 -17.71
N ALA A 290 -13.80 26.59 -16.87
CA ALA A 290 -13.91 26.05 -15.52
C ALA A 290 -15.01 26.77 -14.72
N ARG A 291 -15.74 25.98 -13.94
CA ARG A 291 -16.82 26.48 -13.09
C ARG A 291 -16.33 26.64 -11.66
N PRO A 292 -16.85 27.64 -10.93
CA PRO A 292 -16.85 27.63 -9.48
C PRO A 292 -17.19 26.27 -8.89
N VAL A 293 -16.31 25.76 -8.02
CA VAL A 293 -16.61 24.58 -7.21
C VAL A 293 -17.49 25.05 -6.06
N ALA A 294 -18.77 24.71 -6.11
CA ALA A 294 -19.67 24.98 -4.99
C ALA A 294 -19.26 24.17 -3.76
N SER A 295 -19.37 24.77 -2.57
CA SER A 295 -19.18 24.04 -1.32
C SER A 295 -20.18 22.87 -1.25
N ARG A 296 -19.69 21.67 -0.89
CA ARG A 296 -20.57 20.52 -0.58
C ARG A 296 -21.44 20.76 0.65
N TRP A 297 -21.16 21.81 1.43
CA TRP A 297 -21.87 22.20 2.63
C TRP A 297 -22.30 23.67 2.56
N PRO A 298 -23.22 24.03 1.65
CA PRO A 298 -23.63 25.41 1.45
C PRO A 298 -24.28 26.02 2.71
N ASP A 299 -24.84 25.18 3.57
CA ASP A 299 -25.51 25.58 4.82
C ASP A 299 -24.58 25.55 6.05
N ALA A 300 -23.29 25.30 5.86
CA ALA A 300 -22.33 25.41 6.96
C ALA A 300 -22.37 26.84 7.53
N SER A 301 -22.55 26.95 8.85
CA SER A 301 -22.44 28.23 9.57
C SER A 301 -21.08 28.38 10.26
N ARG A 302 -20.33 27.27 10.35
CA ARG A 302 -19.04 27.20 11.02
C ARG A 302 -18.17 26.11 10.39
N VAL A 303 -16.88 26.41 10.27
CA VAL A 303 -15.81 25.46 9.96
C VAL A 303 -14.71 25.55 11.02
N THR A 304 -14.22 24.40 11.45
CA THR A 304 -13.12 24.27 12.40
C THR A 304 -11.89 23.76 11.66
N LEU A 305 -10.78 24.52 11.74
CA LEU A 305 -9.46 24.08 11.32
C LEU A 305 -8.77 23.39 12.51
N ARG A 306 -8.57 22.07 12.42
CA ARG A 306 -7.92 21.26 13.46
C ARG A 306 -7.07 20.19 12.80
N PRO A 307 -5.80 20.02 13.18
CA PRO A 307 -5.01 18.94 12.62
C PRO A 307 -5.44 17.62 13.26
N ARG A 308 -5.52 16.54 12.46
CA ARG A 308 -5.97 15.25 12.94
C ARG A 308 -5.29 14.12 12.19
N SER A 309 -4.88 13.11 12.95
CA SER A 309 -4.25 11.91 12.41
C SER A 309 -5.24 11.08 11.60
N LEU A 310 -4.82 10.68 10.40
CA LEU A 310 -5.57 9.84 9.45
C LEU A 310 -6.93 10.44 9.08
N SER A 311 -6.97 11.77 8.95
CA SER A 311 -8.20 12.54 8.87
C SER A 311 -8.00 13.86 8.12
N TRP A 312 -9.09 14.56 7.83
CA TRP A 312 -9.05 15.85 7.14
C TRP A 312 -8.92 17.03 8.13
N PRO A 313 -8.21 18.11 7.75
CA PRO A 313 -7.98 19.25 8.64
C PRO A 313 -9.20 20.15 8.87
N LEU A 314 -10.26 20.00 8.05
CA LEU A 314 -11.47 20.80 8.15
C LEU A 314 -12.65 19.97 8.66
N GLN A 315 -13.40 20.61 9.57
CA GLN A 315 -14.51 20.01 10.28
C GLN A 315 -15.71 20.96 10.30
N ILE A 316 -16.91 20.43 10.15
CA ILE A 316 -18.17 21.16 10.36
C ILE A 316 -19.00 20.46 11.44
N PRO A 317 -19.90 21.16 12.14
CA PRO A 317 -20.85 20.51 13.05
C PRO A 317 -21.67 19.45 12.29
N ALA A 318 -21.75 18.21 12.77
CA ALA A 318 -22.69 17.26 12.20
C ALA A 318 -24.13 17.67 12.57
N PRO A 319 -25.12 17.40 11.70
CA PRO A 319 -26.52 17.49 12.11
C PRO A 319 -26.75 16.59 13.34
N GLU A 320 -27.51 17.08 14.32
CA GLU A 320 -27.78 16.41 15.60
C GLU A 320 -28.47 15.05 15.40
N GLU A 321 -27.70 14.00 15.10
CA GLU A 321 -28.15 12.61 15.13
C GLU A 321 -27.55 11.93 16.37
N GLY A 322 -28.09 12.26 17.56
CA GLY A 322 -27.77 11.62 18.84
C GLY A 322 -27.04 12.50 19.86
N ASP A 323 -26.85 11.98 21.08
CA ASP A 323 -26.25 12.68 22.24
C ASP A 323 -24.74 13.01 22.09
N GLU A 324 -24.11 12.60 20.98
CA GLU A 324 -22.71 12.93 20.70
C GLU A 324 -22.65 14.00 19.60
N GLN A 325 -22.26 15.23 19.96
CA GLN A 325 -21.84 16.25 19.01
C GLN A 325 -20.60 15.76 18.25
N ARG A 326 -20.81 15.04 17.15
CA ARG A 326 -19.75 14.64 16.25
C ARG A 326 -19.50 15.78 15.26
N GLU A 327 -18.24 16.11 15.04
CA GLU A 327 -17.84 16.95 13.92
C GLU A 327 -17.70 16.06 12.68
N ARG A 328 -18.20 16.53 11.53
CA ARG A 328 -17.99 15.87 10.23
C ARG A 328 -16.72 16.45 9.60
N GLU A 329 -15.76 15.59 9.37
CA GLU A 329 -14.51 15.90 8.66
C GLU A 329 -14.73 15.90 7.16
N PHE A 330 -13.97 16.72 6.44
CA PHE A 330 -14.06 16.76 4.99
C PHE A 330 -12.82 17.30 4.30
N ASP A 331 -12.65 16.89 3.04
CA ASP A 331 -11.58 17.35 2.17
C ASP A 331 -11.70 18.88 1.91
N PRO A 332 -10.67 19.68 2.20
CA PRO A 332 -10.69 21.12 1.95
C PRO A 332 -11.05 21.50 0.52
N ALA A 333 -10.75 20.64 -0.45
CA ALA A 333 -11.05 20.92 -1.84
C ALA A 333 -12.56 20.91 -2.17
N ASP A 334 -13.39 20.30 -1.31
CA ASP A 334 -14.84 20.22 -1.47
C ASP A 334 -15.58 21.44 -0.89
N PHE A 335 -14.87 22.38 -0.26
CA PHE A 335 -15.47 23.52 0.46
C PHE A 335 -15.55 24.82 -0.36
N GLY A 336 -15.19 24.76 -1.65
CA GLY A 336 -15.18 25.93 -2.53
C GLY A 336 -14.06 26.94 -2.18
N LEU A 337 -12.87 26.43 -1.83
CA LEU A 337 -11.66 27.22 -1.58
C LEU A 337 -10.82 27.34 -2.86
N SER A 338 -9.78 28.17 -2.89
CA SER A 338 -8.75 28.08 -3.94
C SER A 338 -8.05 26.71 -3.93
N HIS A 339 -7.36 26.35 -5.01
CA HIS A 339 -6.64 25.07 -5.06
C HIS A 339 -5.43 25.10 -4.13
N SER A 340 -4.64 26.18 -4.15
CA SER A 340 -3.45 26.32 -3.30
C SER A 340 -3.81 26.33 -1.82
N LEU A 341 -4.89 27.00 -1.39
CA LEU A 341 -5.31 26.93 0.02
C LEU A 341 -5.67 25.51 0.45
N ALA A 342 -6.38 24.75 -0.40
CA ALA A 342 -6.73 23.37 -0.08
C ALA A 342 -5.47 22.50 0.08
N GLU A 343 -4.48 22.65 -0.81
CA GLU A 343 -3.19 21.95 -0.71
C GLU A 343 -2.39 22.40 0.52
N ASP A 344 -2.34 23.70 0.83
CA ASP A 344 -1.65 24.22 2.02
C ASP A 344 -2.25 23.65 3.31
N LEU A 345 -3.58 23.57 3.40
CA LEU A 345 -4.28 22.97 4.54
C LEU A 345 -3.95 21.48 4.69
N MET A 346 -3.87 20.76 3.57
CA MET A 346 -3.48 19.35 3.57
C MET A 346 -2.02 19.14 3.95
N ALA A 347 -1.10 19.95 3.41
CA ALA A 347 0.31 19.91 3.75
C ALA A 347 0.54 20.17 5.25
N TRP A 348 -0.17 21.15 5.81
CA TRP A 348 -0.17 21.41 7.24
C TRP A 348 -0.68 20.21 8.05
N ASN A 349 -1.74 19.53 7.63
CA ASN A 349 -2.20 18.31 8.32
C ASN A 349 -1.20 17.15 8.20
N ILE A 350 -0.54 16.99 7.04
CA ILE A 350 0.48 15.96 6.84
C ILE A 350 1.68 16.22 7.77
N ALA A 351 2.12 17.48 7.92
CA ALA A 351 3.20 17.84 8.84
C ALA A 351 2.85 17.49 10.30
N TYR A 352 1.57 17.54 10.68
CA TYR A 352 1.10 17.05 11.97
C TYR A 352 1.25 15.53 12.10
N GLU A 353 0.84 14.78 11.08
CA GLU A 353 0.92 13.32 11.05
C GLU A 353 2.36 12.81 11.07
N GLU A 354 3.26 13.43 10.29
CA GLU A 354 4.67 13.07 10.24
C GLU A 354 5.38 13.23 11.59
N ALA A 355 4.87 14.11 12.44
CA ALA A 355 5.39 14.30 13.79
C ALA A 355 4.90 13.24 14.78
N ILE A 356 3.97 12.36 14.41
CA ILE A 356 3.49 11.27 15.25
C ILE A 356 4.41 10.05 15.03
N PRO A 357 5.14 9.58 16.06
CA PRO A 357 6.09 8.47 15.90
C PRO A 357 5.43 7.15 15.50
N ASP A 358 4.17 6.96 15.90
CA ASP A 358 3.38 5.77 15.66
C ASP A 358 1.89 6.14 15.50
N LEU A 359 1.46 6.27 14.25
CA LEU A 359 0.08 6.57 13.87
C LEU A 359 -0.91 5.47 14.28
N GLU A 360 -0.46 4.21 14.39
CA GLU A 360 -1.34 3.08 14.74
C GLU A 360 -1.72 3.09 16.22
N THR A 361 -0.81 3.58 17.07
CA THR A 361 -1.05 3.67 18.52
C THR A 361 -1.85 4.90 18.94
N GLY A 362 -2.09 5.85 18.02
CA GLY A 362 -2.72 7.13 18.34
C GLY A 362 -1.84 8.00 19.25
N SER A 363 -0.52 7.87 19.14
CA SER A 363 0.43 8.69 19.90
C SER A 363 0.27 10.18 19.58
N GLU A 364 0.59 11.03 20.55
CA GLU A 364 0.66 12.48 20.31
C GLU A 364 1.90 12.83 19.46
N PRO A 365 1.84 13.93 18.68
CA PRO A 365 3.00 14.45 17.96
C PRO A 365 4.17 14.76 18.91
N VAL A 366 5.38 14.41 18.49
CA VAL A 366 6.61 14.70 19.22
C VAL A 366 7.31 15.89 18.58
N TRP A 367 7.09 17.07 19.16
CA TRP A 367 7.74 18.32 18.74
C TRP A 367 8.66 18.91 19.80
N SER A 368 9.67 19.66 19.35
CA SER A 368 10.26 20.70 20.17
C SER A 368 9.27 21.85 20.36
N ASP A 369 9.46 22.66 21.41
CA ASP A 369 8.61 23.84 21.64
C ASP A 369 8.63 24.81 20.45
N GLU A 370 9.79 24.97 19.80
CA GLU A 370 9.96 25.80 18.60
C GLU A 370 9.17 25.24 17.41
N ALA A 371 9.26 23.94 17.15
CA ALA A 371 8.53 23.30 16.05
C ALA A 371 7.01 23.39 16.27
N ARG A 372 6.54 23.19 17.50
CA ARG A 372 5.11 23.34 17.85
C ARG A 372 4.65 24.78 17.68
N ALA A 373 5.43 25.76 18.13
CA ALA A 373 5.10 27.17 17.95
C ALA A 373 5.03 27.56 16.47
N ALA A 374 5.96 27.08 15.64
CA ALA A 374 5.95 27.32 14.20
C ALA A 374 4.72 26.70 13.53
N PHE A 375 4.41 25.44 13.84
CA PHE A 375 3.22 24.73 13.35
C PHE A 375 1.92 25.45 13.71
N ASN A 376 1.83 25.94 14.95
CA ASN A 376 0.68 26.70 15.44
C ASN A 376 0.55 28.07 14.76
N ALA A 377 1.67 28.76 14.50
CA ALA A 377 1.67 30.01 13.76
C ALA A 377 1.22 29.84 12.31
N GLU A 378 1.64 28.76 11.65
CA GLU A 378 1.20 28.39 10.31
C GLU A 378 -0.32 28.11 10.27
N GLY A 379 -0.84 27.33 11.21
CA GLY A 379 -2.28 27.07 11.34
C GLY A 379 -3.11 28.35 11.51
N GLN A 380 -2.61 29.34 12.27
CA GLN A 380 -3.28 30.65 12.40
C GLN A 380 -3.25 31.47 11.10
N ALA A 381 -2.15 31.41 10.35
CA ALA A 381 -2.04 32.06 9.04
C ALA A 381 -3.03 31.43 8.04
N LEU A 382 -3.12 30.10 8.01
CA LEU A 382 -4.06 29.36 7.17
C LEU A 382 -5.52 29.66 7.55
N ALA A 383 -5.86 29.72 8.84
CA ALA A 383 -7.20 30.12 9.28
C ALA A 383 -7.58 31.54 8.82
N THR A 384 -6.62 32.46 8.82
CA THR A 384 -6.83 33.84 8.34
C THR A 384 -7.03 33.88 6.83
N ARG A 385 -6.24 33.10 6.08
CA ARG A 385 -6.40 32.94 4.64
C ARG A 385 -7.76 32.30 4.29
N LEU A 386 -8.16 31.27 5.03
CA LEU A 386 -9.45 30.59 4.89
C LEU A 386 -10.62 31.57 5.04
N ARG A 387 -10.64 32.41 6.09
CA ARG A 387 -11.67 33.46 6.25
C ARG A 387 -11.76 34.37 5.03
N ARG A 388 -10.61 34.86 4.55
CA ARG A 388 -10.55 35.77 3.40
C ARG A 388 -11.11 35.13 2.12
N GLU A 389 -10.83 33.86 1.88
CA GLU A 389 -11.36 33.16 0.69
C GLU A 389 -12.85 32.84 0.82
N LEU A 390 -13.33 32.52 2.02
CA LEU A 390 -14.76 32.39 2.28
C LEU A 390 -15.49 33.72 2.04
N ASP A 391 -14.94 34.84 2.50
CA ASP A 391 -15.49 36.17 2.20
C ASP A 391 -15.52 36.44 0.68
N ALA A 392 -14.42 36.10 -0.03
CA ALA A 392 -14.30 36.31 -1.47
C ALA A 392 -15.26 35.45 -2.32
N THR A 393 -15.71 34.31 -1.77
CA THR A 393 -16.66 33.39 -2.42
C THR A 393 -18.11 33.59 -1.95
N GLY A 394 -18.39 34.64 -1.17
CA GLY A 394 -19.74 34.91 -0.65
C GLY A 394 -20.18 33.96 0.46
N GLN A 395 -19.22 33.33 1.14
CA GLN A 395 -19.40 32.49 2.32
C GLN A 395 -18.98 33.23 3.62
N ASP A 396 -19.11 34.55 3.64
CA ASP A 396 -18.75 35.45 4.76
C ASP A 396 -19.49 35.13 6.08
N ARG A 397 -20.63 34.44 5.99
CA ARG A 397 -21.39 33.95 7.15
C ARG A 397 -20.76 32.76 7.88
N VAL A 398 -19.76 32.09 7.29
CA VAL A 398 -19.15 30.89 7.85
C VAL A 398 -18.09 31.30 8.88
N ALA A 399 -18.35 31.03 10.16
CA ALA A 399 -17.35 31.26 11.21
C ALA A 399 -16.18 30.29 11.09
N VAL A 400 -14.94 30.78 11.13
CA VAL A 400 -13.73 29.95 11.13
C VAL A 400 -13.14 29.87 12.53
N GLU A 401 -13.21 28.69 13.14
CA GLU A 401 -12.55 28.35 14.40
C GLU A 401 -11.24 27.62 14.15
N THR A 402 -10.30 27.70 15.10
CA THR A 402 -9.00 27.03 15.00
C THR A 402 -8.69 26.32 16.31
N VAL A 403 -8.38 25.04 16.24
CA VAL A 403 -7.99 24.22 17.40
C VAL A 403 -6.58 23.70 17.14
N LEU A 404 -5.64 24.17 17.96
CA LEU A 404 -4.22 23.89 17.81
C LEU A 404 -3.72 23.00 18.97
N PRO A 405 -2.75 22.11 18.71
CA PRO A 405 -2.18 21.16 19.67
C PRO A 405 -1.10 21.75 20.61
#